data_AF-A0A254SLL8-F1
#
_entry.id   AF-A0A254SLL8-F1
#
_cell.length_a   1.000
_cell.length_b   1.000
_cell.length_c   1.000
_cell.angle_alpha   90.00
_cell.angle_beta   90.00
_cell.angle_gamma   90.00
#
_symmetry.space_group_name_H-M   'P 1'
#
loop_
_entity.id
_entity.type
_entity.pdbx_description
1 polymer ?
#
loop_
_entity_poly.entity_id
_entity_poly.type
_entity_poly.pdbx_seq_one_letter_code
_entity_poly.pdbx_strand_id
1 'polypeptide(L)'
;MEKLENPEKYKEKFRNDFENDDKYIDYLVEQRMNRMFKEKDEETRKQRAIEVQRRERANKISERINKCFATDEEKQDYLTTVQQAFDQGLEELIDKERYVSEYIQNSDNGPRLLYELATNAELVKNVFSQADPMSRIMELKLYEREMAKNKEHKKTAPVMNPNMVIGKPGISTSKTSDIFSNDADLKSFIRKR
;
A
#
# COMPACT_ATOMS: atom_id res chain seq x y z
N MET A 1 -39.70 -11.65 10.36
CA MET A 1 -40.85 -11.85 11.25
C MET A 1 -42.13 -11.25 10.65
N GLU A 2 -42.14 -10.02 10.10
CA GLU A 2 -43.35 -9.40 9.49
C GLU A 2 -44.01 -10.15 8.31
N LYS A 3 -43.30 -11.01 7.58
CA LYS A 3 -43.88 -11.79 6.48
C LYS A 3 -44.78 -12.96 6.94
N LEU A 4 -44.64 -13.40 8.19
CA LEU A 4 -45.45 -14.50 8.75
C LEU A 4 -46.78 -14.02 9.35
N GLU A 5 -46.88 -12.74 9.74
CA GLU A 5 -48.05 -12.23 10.45
C GLU A 5 -49.20 -11.80 9.53
N ASN A 6 -48.96 -11.65 8.22
CA ASN A 6 -50.03 -11.28 7.28
C ASN A 6 -49.80 -11.79 5.84
N PRO A 7 -50.02 -13.08 5.56
CA PRO A 7 -49.70 -13.71 4.27
C PRO A 7 -50.54 -13.17 3.09
N GLU A 8 -51.74 -12.67 3.36
CA GLU A 8 -52.65 -12.05 2.37
C GLU A 8 -52.06 -10.76 1.77
N LYS A 9 -51.23 -10.02 2.52
CA LYS A 9 -50.57 -8.79 2.06
C LYS A 9 -49.48 -9.06 1.01
N TYR A 10 -49.02 -10.30 0.91
CA TYR A 10 -47.92 -10.72 0.02
C TYR A 10 -48.36 -11.66 -1.12
N LYS A 11 -49.66 -12.00 -1.24
CA LYS A 11 -50.19 -12.66 -2.43
C LYS A 11 -50.16 -11.70 -3.62
N GLU A 12 -49.76 -12.20 -4.78
CA GLU A 12 -49.92 -11.47 -6.04
C GLU A 12 -51.41 -11.21 -6.27
N LYS A 13 -51.79 -9.92 -6.38
CA LYS A 13 -53.17 -9.53 -6.65
C LYS A 13 -53.37 -9.37 -8.15
N PHE A 14 -54.46 -9.92 -8.66
CA PHE A 14 -54.88 -9.86 -10.05
C PHE A 14 -56.04 -8.87 -10.20
N ARG A 15 -56.34 -8.47 -11.44
CA ARG A 15 -57.38 -7.46 -11.74
C ARG A 15 -58.73 -7.75 -11.08
N ASN A 16 -59.10 -9.01 -10.95
CA ASN A 16 -60.37 -9.46 -10.35
C ASN A 16 -60.43 -9.29 -8.82
N ASP A 17 -59.30 -9.01 -8.17
CA ASP A 17 -59.21 -8.77 -6.72
C ASP A 17 -59.52 -7.31 -6.34
N PHE A 18 -59.88 -6.47 -7.33
CA PHE A 18 -60.14 -5.05 -7.15
C PHE A 18 -61.57 -4.70 -7.57
N GLU A 19 -62.20 -3.75 -6.86
CA GLU A 19 -63.59 -3.34 -7.09
C GLU A 19 -63.79 -2.65 -8.45
N ASN A 20 -62.76 -2.01 -8.99
CA ASN A 20 -62.78 -1.34 -10.27
C ASN A 20 -61.37 -1.28 -10.89
N ASP A 21 -61.31 -0.95 -12.18
CA ASP A 21 -60.06 -0.85 -12.93
C ASP A 21 -59.14 0.26 -12.39
N ASP A 22 -59.69 1.35 -11.87
CA ASP A 22 -58.91 2.45 -11.31
C ASP A 22 -58.06 2.00 -10.10
N LYS A 23 -58.65 1.23 -9.18
CA LYS A 23 -57.92 0.67 -8.03
C LYS A 23 -56.86 -0.35 -8.44
N TYR A 24 -57.09 -1.09 -9.53
CA TYR A 24 -56.08 -2.01 -10.09
C TYR A 24 -54.92 -1.23 -10.74
N ILE A 25 -55.22 -0.12 -11.43
CA ILE A 25 -54.21 0.78 -12.00
C ILE A 25 -53.35 1.38 -10.88
N ASP A 26 -53.97 1.88 -9.80
CA ASP A 26 -53.25 2.42 -8.64
C ASP A 26 -52.30 1.37 -8.02
N TYR A 27 -52.76 0.12 -7.87
CA TYR A 27 -51.92 -0.98 -7.41
C TYR A 27 -50.72 -1.27 -8.33
N LEU A 28 -50.90 -1.24 -9.65
CA LEU A 28 -49.81 -1.42 -10.61
C LEU A 28 -48.81 -0.26 -10.55
N VAL A 29 -49.30 0.98 -10.37
CA VAL A 29 -48.46 2.17 -10.20
C VAL A 29 -47.65 2.07 -8.90
N GLU A 30 -48.28 1.69 -7.78
CA GLU A 30 -47.59 1.46 -6.51
C GLU A 30 -46.55 0.34 -6.62
N GLN A 31 -46.85 -0.77 -7.29
CA GLN A 31 -45.87 -1.82 -7.54
C GLN A 31 -44.68 -1.32 -8.36
N ARG A 32 -44.93 -0.53 -9.41
CA ARG A 32 -43.88 0.05 -10.25
C ARG A 32 -43.02 1.04 -9.46
N MET A 33 -43.63 1.92 -8.67
CA MET A 33 -42.92 2.86 -7.81
C MET A 33 -42.09 2.12 -6.77
N ASN A 34 -42.66 1.13 -6.08
CA ASN A 34 -41.94 0.33 -5.10
C ASN A 34 -40.76 -0.44 -5.72
N ARG A 35 -40.90 -0.93 -6.95
CA ARG A 35 -39.79 -1.56 -7.68
C ARG A 35 -38.69 -0.55 -7.99
N MET A 36 -39.03 0.62 -8.53
CA MET A 36 -38.05 1.67 -8.81
C MET A 36 -37.35 2.18 -7.54
N PHE A 37 -38.07 2.32 -6.42
CA PHE A 37 -37.48 2.68 -5.14
C PHE A 37 -36.50 1.61 -4.64
N LYS A 38 -36.85 0.32 -4.72
CA LYS A 38 -35.96 -0.77 -4.35
C LYS A 38 -34.71 -0.82 -5.23
N GLU A 39 -34.86 -0.64 -6.54
CA GLU A 39 -33.73 -0.59 -7.47
C GLU A 39 -32.79 0.59 -7.15
N LYS A 40 -33.34 1.79 -6.90
CA LYS A 40 -32.55 2.95 -6.47
C LYS A 40 -31.88 2.76 -5.11
N ASP A 41 -32.56 2.14 -4.15
CA ASP A 41 -32.00 1.85 -2.82
C ASP A 41 -30.84 0.85 -2.93
N GLU A 42 -30.98 -0.19 -3.74
CA GLU A 42 -29.91 -1.15 -4.01
C GLU A 42 -28.72 -0.50 -4.73
N GLU A 43 -28.98 0.34 -5.73
CA GLU A 43 -27.93 1.09 -6.42
C GLU A 43 -27.19 2.05 -5.47
N THR A 44 -27.94 2.79 -4.64
CA THR A 44 -27.37 3.69 -3.63
C THR A 44 -26.54 2.92 -2.60
N ARG A 45 -27.01 1.74 -2.17
CA ARG A 45 -26.24 0.86 -1.26
C ARG A 45 -24.94 0.37 -1.90
N LYS A 46 -24.98 -0.05 -3.17
CA LYS A 46 -23.79 -0.48 -3.92
C LYS A 46 -22.78 0.68 -4.05
N GLN A 47 -23.25 1.87 -4.40
CA GLN A 47 -22.40 3.06 -4.50
C GLN A 47 -21.78 3.43 -3.16
N ARG A 48 -22.54 3.43 -2.06
CA ARG A 48 -22.00 3.67 -0.71
C ARG A 48 -20.97 2.64 -0.31
N ALA A 49 -21.19 1.35 -0.59
CA ALA A 49 -20.22 0.30 -0.31
C ALA A 49 -18.90 0.50 -1.07
N ILE A 50 -18.97 0.89 -2.34
CA ILE A 50 -17.79 1.21 -3.16
C ILE A 50 -17.06 2.44 -2.60
N GLU A 51 -17.80 3.48 -2.22
CA GLU A 51 -17.21 4.71 -1.67
C GLU A 51 -16.51 4.45 -0.32
N VAL A 52 -17.13 3.67 0.56
CA VAL A 52 -16.52 3.26 1.84
C VAL A 52 -15.21 2.49 1.57
N GLN A 53 -15.22 1.52 0.66
CA GLN A 53 -13.99 0.79 0.31
C GLN A 53 -12.90 1.71 -0.27
N ARG A 54 -13.27 2.68 -1.11
CA ARG A 54 -12.31 3.65 -1.66
C ARG A 54 -11.71 4.52 -0.55
N ARG A 55 -12.53 5.03 0.37
CA ARG A 55 -12.07 5.83 1.51
C ARG A 55 -11.16 5.01 2.44
N GLU A 56 -11.51 3.76 2.75
CA GLU A 56 -10.66 2.88 3.56
C GLU A 56 -9.30 2.64 2.92
N ARG A 57 -9.25 2.40 1.60
CA ARG A 57 -7.98 2.25 0.88
C ARG A 57 -7.15 3.53 0.91
N ALA A 58 -7.78 4.69 0.64
CA ALA A 58 -7.10 5.98 0.68
C ALA A 58 -6.52 6.29 2.08
N ASN A 59 -7.28 6.00 3.14
CA ASN A 59 -6.83 6.17 4.52
C ASN A 59 -5.63 5.28 4.83
N LYS A 60 -5.66 3.99 4.43
CA LYS A 60 -4.53 3.07 4.62
C LYS A 60 -3.27 3.53 3.89
N ILE A 61 -3.40 4.04 2.67
CA ILE A 61 -2.27 4.59 1.91
C ILE A 61 -1.71 5.83 2.62
N SER A 62 -2.57 6.76 3.04
CA SER A 62 -2.17 7.96 3.79
C SER A 62 -1.46 7.61 5.09
N GLU A 63 -1.97 6.66 5.86
CA GLU A 63 -1.33 6.16 7.09
C GLU A 63 0.07 5.60 6.82
N ARG A 64 0.27 4.84 5.73
CA ARG A 64 1.59 4.31 5.36
C ARG A 64 2.55 5.39 4.90
N ILE A 65 2.07 6.38 4.14
CA ILE A 65 2.88 7.55 3.75
C ILE A 65 3.36 8.27 5.02
N ASN A 66 2.47 8.52 5.97
CA ASN A 66 2.82 9.16 7.24
C ASN A 66 3.79 8.33 8.11
N LYS A 67 3.82 7.00 7.95
CA LYS A 67 4.83 6.14 8.59
C LYS A 67 6.19 6.20 7.91
N CYS A 68 6.22 6.40 6.59
CA CYS A 68 7.44 6.42 5.78
C CYS A 68 8.14 7.79 5.75
N PHE A 69 7.36 8.87 5.87
CA PHE A 69 7.80 10.26 5.72
C PHE A 69 7.32 11.07 6.93
N ALA A 70 8.27 11.60 7.69
CA ALA A 70 7.99 12.18 9.01
C ALA A 70 7.59 13.66 8.90
N THR A 71 8.21 14.40 7.97
CA THR A 71 7.95 15.82 7.78
C THR A 71 6.97 16.06 6.64
N ASP A 72 6.27 17.19 6.68
CA ASP A 72 5.35 17.56 5.60
C ASP A 72 6.09 17.92 4.30
N GLU A 73 7.33 18.40 4.42
CA GLU A 73 8.23 18.61 3.27
C GLU A 73 8.56 17.29 2.57
N GLU A 74 8.93 16.24 3.32
CA GLU A 74 9.19 14.90 2.76
C GLU A 74 7.94 14.31 2.09
N LYS A 75 6.75 14.56 2.65
CA LYS A 75 5.49 14.11 2.06
C LYS A 75 5.17 14.85 0.77
N GLN A 76 5.37 16.16 0.73
CA GLN A 76 5.15 16.94 -0.49
C GLN A 76 6.13 16.57 -1.59
N ASP A 77 7.40 16.34 -1.24
CA ASP A 77 8.41 15.85 -2.17
C ASP A 77 8.03 14.45 -2.71
N TYR A 78 7.58 13.55 -1.83
CA TYR A 78 7.04 12.25 -2.22
C TYR A 78 5.90 12.38 -3.24
N LEU A 79 4.87 13.18 -2.92
CA LEU A 79 3.70 13.35 -3.77
C LEU A 79 4.08 13.94 -5.14
N THR A 80 4.93 14.95 -5.15
CA THR A 80 5.37 15.63 -6.38
C THR A 80 6.18 14.70 -7.25
N THR A 81 7.15 13.99 -6.66
CA THR A 81 8.07 13.11 -7.38
C THR A 81 7.36 11.89 -7.95
N VAL A 82 6.49 11.25 -7.16
CA VAL A 82 5.70 10.11 -7.63
C VAL A 82 4.73 10.54 -8.72
N GLN A 83 4.05 11.68 -8.58
CA GLN A 83 3.16 12.19 -9.62
C GLN A 83 3.91 12.44 -10.93
N GLN A 84 5.08 13.10 -10.88
CA GLN A 84 5.89 13.33 -12.06
C GLN A 84 6.35 12.03 -12.73
N ALA A 85 6.75 11.02 -11.94
CA ALA A 85 7.13 9.72 -12.49
C ALA A 85 5.92 8.98 -13.10
N PHE A 86 4.73 9.13 -12.52
CA PHE A 86 3.49 8.58 -13.09
C PHE A 86 3.16 9.22 -14.43
N ASP A 87 3.25 10.56 -14.52
CA ASP A 87 3.06 11.29 -15.77
C ASP A 87 4.09 10.88 -16.85
N GLN A 88 5.27 10.38 -16.44
CA GLN A 88 6.31 9.85 -17.32
C GLN A 88 6.14 8.35 -17.66
N GLY A 89 5.12 7.68 -17.15
CA GLY A 89 4.77 6.30 -17.51
C GLY A 89 5.12 5.23 -16.47
N LEU A 90 5.59 5.61 -15.28
CA LEU A 90 5.83 4.64 -14.19
C LEU A 90 4.53 3.94 -13.75
N GLU A 91 3.41 4.66 -13.74
CA GLU A 91 2.10 4.10 -13.39
C GLU A 91 1.71 2.96 -14.34
N GLU A 92 1.85 3.18 -15.65
CA GLU A 92 1.53 2.18 -16.66
C GLU A 92 2.44 0.93 -16.54
N LEU A 93 3.72 1.10 -16.20
CA LEU A 93 4.65 -0.01 -15.96
C LEU A 93 4.22 -0.85 -14.75
N ILE A 94 3.84 -0.20 -13.65
CA ILE A 94 3.38 -0.88 -12.43
C ILE A 94 2.04 -1.58 -12.68
N ASP A 95 1.10 -0.93 -13.39
CA ASP A 95 -0.24 -1.47 -13.63
C ASP A 95 -0.26 -2.65 -14.60
N LYS A 96 0.66 -2.68 -15.58
CA LYS A 96 0.88 -3.86 -16.43
C LYS A 96 1.30 -5.07 -15.60
N GLU A 97 1.99 -4.83 -14.49
CA GLU A 97 2.55 -5.85 -13.61
C GLU A 97 1.74 -6.00 -12.33
N ARG A 98 0.59 -6.68 -12.44
CA ARG A 98 -0.38 -6.87 -11.34
C ARG A 98 0.27 -7.25 -10.00
N TYR A 99 1.21 -8.18 -10.01
CA TYR A 99 1.87 -8.66 -8.79
C TYR A 99 2.77 -7.59 -8.13
N VAL A 100 3.42 -6.75 -8.93
CA VAL A 100 4.22 -5.62 -8.45
C VAL A 100 3.31 -4.54 -7.86
N SER A 101 2.22 -4.21 -8.55
CA SER A 101 1.20 -3.28 -8.06
C SER A 101 0.60 -3.76 -6.73
N GLU A 102 0.17 -5.02 -6.65
CA GLU A 102 -0.35 -5.63 -5.42
C GLU A 102 0.70 -5.66 -4.30
N TYR A 103 1.98 -5.89 -4.61
CA TYR A 103 3.05 -5.87 -3.60
C TYR A 103 3.24 -4.48 -3.01
N ILE A 104 3.40 -3.46 -3.85
CA ILE A 104 3.59 -2.06 -3.42
C ILE A 104 2.36 -1.58 -2.64
N GLN A 105 1.15 -1.89 -3.11
CA GLN A 105 -0.09 -1.49 -2.46
C GLN A 105 -0.35 -2.20 -1.12
N ASN A 106 0.25 -3.35 -0.87
CA ASN A 106 0.04 -4.11 0.38
C ASN A 106 1.22 -4.01 1.36
N SER A 107 2.41 -3.61 0.91
CA SER A 107 3.58 -3.44 1.77
C SER A 107 3.48 -2.19 2.64
N ASP A 108 3.97 -2.28 3.88
CA ASP A 108 4.08 -1.14 4.79
C ASP A 108 5.11 -0.11 4.33
N ASN A 109 6.20 -0.57 3.69
CA ASN A 109 7.20 0.29 3.04
C ASN A 109 6.85 0.60 1.57
N GLY A 110 5.65 0.23 1.12
CA GLY A 110 5.17 0.49 -0.25
C GLY A 110 5.40 1.93 -0.73
N PRO A 111 5.02 2.96 0.05
CA PRO A 111 5.28 4.35 -0.32
C PRO A 111 6.76 4.67 -0.50
N ARG A 112 7.64 4.10 0.34
CA ARG A 112 9.09 4.30 0.19
C ARG A 112 9.61 3.63 -1.08
N LEU A 113 9.18 2.40 -1.37
CA LEU A 113 9.54 1.70 -2.61
C LEU A 113 9.07 2.46 -3.84
N LEU A 114 7.86 3.01 -3.81
CA LEU A 114 7.31 3.79 -4.91
C LEU A 114 8.11 5.07 -5.18
N TYR A 115 8.51 5.77 -4.11
CA TYR A 115 9.38 6.93 -4.21
C TYR A 115 10.75 6.61 -4.83
N GLU A 116 11.32 5.48 -4.43
CA GLU A 116 12.63 5.04 -4.95
C GLU A 116 12.52 4.62 -6.41
N LEU A 117 11.43 3.96 -6.81
CA LEU A 117 11.14 3.69 -8.23
C LEU A 117 10.96 5.00 -9.02
N ALA A 118 10.37 6.02 -8.42
CA ALA A 118 10.18 7.32 -9.05
C ALA A 118 11.49 8.13 -9.20
N THR A 119 12.49 7.89 -8.35
CA THR A 119 13.77 8.64 -8.33
C THR A 119 14.95 7.88 -8.92
N ASN A 120 14.86 6.54 -9.00
CA ASN A 120 15.96 5.68 -9.43
C ASN A 120 15.59 4.86 -10.68
N ALA A 121 16.01 5.36 -11.84
CA ALA A 121 15.80 4.69 -13.13
C ALA A 121 16.50 3.33 -13.24
N GLU A 122 17.63 3.13 -12.57
CA GLU A 122 18.32 1.83 -12.56
C GLU A 122 17.50 0.79 -11.81
N LEU A 123 16.87 1.16 -10.69
CA LEU A 123 15.97 0.28 -9.95
C LEU A 123 14.77 -0.14 -10.81
N VAL A 124 14.16 0.81 -11.53
CA VAL A 124 13.07 0.51 -12.48
C VAL A 124 13.54 -0.50 -13.52
N LYS A 125 14.71 -0.28 -14.13
CA LYS A 125 15.26 -1.23 -15.10
C LYS A 125 15.51 -2.59 -14.48
N ASN A 126 16.11 -2.66 -13.29
CA ASN A 126 16.44 -3.92 -12.62
C ASN A 126 15.20 -4.73 -12.27
N VAL A 127 14.14 -4.07 -11.79
CA VAL A 127 12.87 -4.72 -11.45
C VAL A 127 12.11 -5.13 -12.70
N PHE A 128 11.88 -4.22 -13.65
CA PHE A 128 11.00 -4.49 -14.79
C PHE A 128 11.67 -5.24 -15.95
N SER A 129 13.01 -5.38 -15.96
CA SER A 129 13.71 -6.25 -16.92
C SER A 129 13.64 -7.74 -16.58
N GLN A 130 13.24 -8.10 -15.35
CA GLN A 130 13.05 -9.51 -15.00
C GLN A 130 11.86 -10.08 -15.79
N ALA A 131 11.97 -11.33 -16.25
CA ALA A 131 10.91 -11.98 -17.01
C ALA A 131 9.76 -12.47 -16.11
N ASP A 132 10.08 -12.95 -14.91
CA ASP A 132 9.13 -13.58 -14.00
C ASP A 132 8.63 -12.63 -12.90
N PRO A 133 7.32 -12.60 -12.59
CA PRO A 133 6.77 -11.74 -11.54
C PRO A 133 7.38 -11.95 -10.15
N MET A 134 7.75 -13.18 -9.79
CA MET A 134 8.35 -13.47 -8.49
C MET A 134 9.75 -12.87 -8.41
N SER A 135 10.52 -12.91 -9.49
CA SER A 135 11.82 -12.25 -9.58
C SER A 135 11.69 -10.73 -9.39
N ARG A 136 10.67 -10.09 -10.00
CA ARG A 136 10.39 -8.65 -9.77
C ARG A 136 10.14 -8.34 -8.31
N ILE A 137 9.31 -9.15 -7.64
CA ILE A 137 9.02 -9.00 -6.21
C ILE A 137 10.28 -9.23 -5.36
N MET A 138 11.11 -10.21 -5.73
CA MET A 138 12.35 -10.49 -5.03
C MET A 138 13.34 -9.33 -5.11
N GLU A 139 13.49 -8.69 -6.28
CA GLU A 139 14.29 -7.47 -6.43
C GLU A 139 13.78 -6.34 -5.52
N LEU A 140 12.47 -6.10 -5.50
CA LEU A 140 11.87 -5.11 -4.60
C LEU A 140 12.10 -5.44 -3.12
N LYS A 141 12.01 -6.72 -2.74
CA LYS A 141 12.30 -7.18 -1.37
C LYS A 141 13.77 -7.06 -0.98
N LEU A 142 14.67 -7.34 -1.91
CA LEU A 142 16.11 -7.19 -1.69
C LEU A 142 16.43 -5.71 -1.47
N TYR A 143 15.91 -4.84 -2.32
CA TYR A 143 16.06 -3.40 -2.18
C TYR A 143 15.47 -2.88 -0.85
N GLU A 144 14.28 -3.36 -0.47
CA GLU A 144 13.66 -3.02 0.81
C GLU A 144 14.56 -3.38 2.02
N ARG A 145 15.22 -4.54 1.96
CA ARG A 145 16.18 -4.96 3.00
C ARG A 145 17.44 -4.10 3.01
N GLU A 146 17.94 -3.70 1.85
CA GLU A 146 19.11 -2.81 1.75
C GLU A 146 18.80 -1.42 2.31
N MET A 147 17.62 -0.88 2.02
CA MET A 147 17.14 0.37 2.62
C MET A 147 17.09 0.28 4.15
N ALA A 148 16.59 -0.84 4.70
CA ALA A 148 16.54 -1.04 6.14
C ALA A 148 17.94 -1.06 6.77
N LYS A 149 18.90 -1.75 6.15
CA LYS A 149 20.30 -1.79 6.61
C LYS A 149 20.96 -0.42 6.58
N ASN A 150 20.74 0.36 5.52
CA ASN A 150 21.30 1.71 5.38
C ASN A 150 20.70 2.70 6.41
N LYS A 151 19.47 2.45 6.88
CA LYS A 151 18.83 3.25 7.93
C LYS A 151 19.47 3.03 9.31
N GLU A 152 19.99 1.84 9.58
CA GLU A 152 20.70 1.54 10.83
C GLU A 152 22.10 2.19 10.88
N HIS A 153 22.78 2.32 9.74
CA HIS A 153 24.12 2.90 9.66
C HIS A 153 24.14 4.43 9.75
N LYS A 154 22.99 5.12 9.56
CA LYS A 154 22.89 6.58 9.73
C LYS A 154 22.74 7.05 11.18
N LYS A 155 22.65 6.16 12.18
CA LYS A 155 22.49 6.55 13.60
C LYS A 155 23.81 6.73 14.37
N THR A 156 24.97 6.48 13.78
CA THR A 156 26.27 6.69 14.44
C THR A 156 27.31 7.26 13.48
N ALA A 157 27.12 8.49 12.99
CA ALA A 157 28.24 9.29 12.53
C ALA A 157 28.56 10.30 13.66
N PRO A 158 29.63 10.10 14.45
CA PRO A 158 30.09 11.15 15.34
C PRO A 158 30.53 12.34 14.47
N VAL A 159 30.01 13.52 14.81
CA VAL A 159 30.38 14.80 14.19
C VAL A 159 31.89 14.97 14.32
N MET A 160 32.64 14.73 13.25
CA MET A 160 34.07 15.06 13.21
C MET A 160 34.19 16.57 13.04
N ASN A 161 34.66 17.22 14.10
CA ASN A 161 35.06 18.63 14.08
C ASN A 161 36.08 18.88 12.95
N PRO A 162 35.91 19.93 12.11
CA PRO A 162 36.78 20.20 10.97
C PRO A 162 38.18 20.76 11.33
N ASN A 163 38.61 20.67 12.59
CA ASN A 163 39.88 21.23 13.08
C ASN A 163 40.91 20.16 13.50
N MET A 164 40.91 18.99 12.87
CA MET A 164 42.04 18.07 12.99
C MET A 164 43.04 18.27 11.85
N VAL A 165 44.14 18.92 12.21
CA VAL A 165 45.37 19.08 11.42
C VAL A 165 45.83 17.70 10.93
N ILE A 166 45.96 17.55 9.61
CA ILE A 166 46.51 16.36 8.96
C ILE A 166 47.99 16.25 9.32
N GLY A 167 48.29 15.51 10.39
CA GLY A 167 49.63 15.07 10.75
C GLY A 167 50.09 13.94 9.84
N LYS A 168 51.37 13.98 9.46
CA LYS A 168 52.06 13.04 8.55
C LYS A 168 51.86 11.55 8.94
N PRO A 169 51.87 10.62 7.98
CA PRO A 169 51.60 9.21 8.25
C PRO A 169 52.78 8.58 9.00
N GLY A 170 52.53 8.14 10.23
CA GLY A 170 53.50 7.41 11.02
C GLY A 170 53.18 7.47 12.52
N ILE A 171 52.67 6.35 13.03
CA ILE A 171 52.70 5.92 14.44
C ILE A 171 51.55 6.45 15.33
N SER A 172 50.50 5.63 15.50
CA SER A 172 49.94 5.17 16.79
C SER A 172 48.88 4.08 16.50
N THR A 173 49.10 2.81 16.85
CA THR A 173 48.78 2.12 18.11
C THR A 173 47.32 2.19 18.56
N SER A 174 46.42 1.51 17.84
CA SER A 174 45.27 0.82 18.45
C SER A 174 44.93 -0.43 17.64
N LYS A 175 45.27 -1.60 18.17
CA LYS A 175 44.89 -2.90 17.63
C LYS A 175 43.37 -3.05 17.78
N THR A 176 42.60 -2.88 16.71
CA THR A 176 41.29 -3.53 16.61
C THR A 176 41.56 -5.01 16.36
N SER A 177 41.46 -5.82 17.42
CA SER A 177 41.63 -7.27 17.37
C SER A 177 40.55 -7.87 16.47
N ASP A 178 40.96 -8.29 15.29
CA ASP A 178 40.16 -9.12 14.39
C ASP A 178 39.89 -10.47 15.06
N ILE A 179 38.63 -10.75 15.39
CA ILE A 179 38.17 -11.95 16.11
C ILE A 179 38.45 -13.23 15.29
N PHE A 180 38.67 -13.09 13.98
CA PHE A 180 39.02 -14.20 13.09
C PHE A 180 40.53 -14.50 13.06
N SER A 181 41.36 -13.68 13.71
CA SER A 181 42.81 -13.86 13.74
C SER A 181 43.30 -14.73 14.90
N ASN A 182 42.45 -15.08 15.87
CA ASN A 182 42.84 -15.88 17.03
C ASN A 182 41.80 -16.94 17.41
N ASP A 183 42.16 -18.20 17.21
CA ASP A 183 41.26 -19.37 17.30
C ASP A 183 40.75 -19.63 18.74
N ALA A 184 41.45 -19.09 19.74
CA ALA A 184 41.05 -19.14 21.15
C ALA A 184 39.83 -18.26 21.47
N ASP A 185 39.75 -17.07 20.84
CA ASP A 185 38.67 -16.11 21.08
C ASP A 185 37.37 -16.55 20.41
N LEU A 186 37.45 -17.15 19.22
CA LEU A 186 36.31 -17.75 18.51
C LEU A 186 35.67 -18.88 19.33
N LYS A 187 36.50 -19.74 19.95
CA LYS A 187 36.04 -20.85 20.81
C LYS A 187 35.39 -20.37 22.11
N SER A 188 35.74 -19.19 22.60
CA SER A 188 35.09 -18.59 23.78
C SER A 188 33.68 -18.07 23.47
N PHE A 189 33.45 -17.58 22.24
CA PHE A 189 32.17 -17.03 21.80
C PHE A 189 31.13 -18.12 21.54
N ILE A 190 31.55 -19.26 20.97
CA ILE A 190 30.66 -20.39 20.66
C ILE A 190 30.17 -21.09 21.93
N ARG A 191 30.95 -21.08 23.02
CA ARG A 191 30.63 -21.80 24.26
C ARG A 191 29.63 -21.08 25.19
N LYS A 192 29.14 -19.90 24.79
CA LYS A 192 28.18 -19.07 25.56
C LYS A 192 26.74 -19.14 25.04
N ARG A 193 26.38 -20.20 24.31
CA ARG A 193 24.98 -20.57 24.02
C ARG A 193 24.58 -21.80 24.80
#